data_AF-X4ZIF5-F1
#
_entry.id   AF-X4ZIF5-F1
#
_cell.length_a   1.000
_cell.length_b   1.000
_cell.length_c   1.000
_cell.angle_alpha   90.00
_cell.angle_beta   90.00
_cell.angle_gamma   90.00
#
_symmetry.space_group_name_H-M   'P 1'
#
loop_
_entity.id
_entity.type
_entity.pdbx_description
1 polymer ?
#
loop_
_entity_poly.entity_id
_entity_poly.type
_entity_poly.pdbx_seq_one_letter_code
_entity_poly.pdbx_strand_id
1 'polypeptide(L)'
;MFQGGSLWAGLLSGGMSQLQDTKNLQQGQLGRQEFTARTVENVTGAVGVMAGVEYGAVLGSALLPGVGTVVGATLGGFLGDRVGRIVGGQAGSMINRSQLVNKVAEPIKEAVQ
;
A
#
# COMPACT_ATOMS: atom_id res chain seq x y z
N MET A 1 -18.94 -11.36 -7.95
CA MET A 1 -18.94 -10.85 -9.34
C MET A 1 -18.18 -9.52 -9.36
N PHE A 2 -16.92 -9.53 -9.80
CA PHE A 2 -16.13 -8.30 -9.91
C PHE A 2 -16.56 -7.55 -11.17
N GLN A 3 -17.21 -6.40 -11.00
CA GLN A 3 -17.61 -5.55 -12.13
C GLN A 3 -16.36 -4.85 -12.70
N GLY A 4 -16.15 -5.00 -14.01
CA GLY A 4 -14.97 -4.55 -14.74
C GLY A 4 -14.62 -3.07 -14.59
N GLY A 5 -15.54 -2.22 -14.16
CA GLY A 5 -15.28 -0.78 -13.93
C GLY A 5 -14.26 -0.48 -12.82
N SER A 6 -14.19 -1.30 -11.78
CA SER A 6 -13.27 -1.08 -10.64
C SER A 6 -11.81 -1.40 -10.96
N LEU A 7 -11.57 -2.40 -11.82
CA LEU A 7 -10.23 -2.77 -12.29
C LEU A 7 -9.67 -1.73 -13.26
N TRP A 8 -10.50 -1.18 -14.16
CA TRP A 8 -10.08 -0.07 -15.04
C TRP A 8 -9.85 1.23 -14.27
N ALA A 9 -10.64 1.51 -13.22
CA ALA A 9 -10.38 2.66 -12.35
C ALA A 9 -9.07 2.49 -11.56
N GLY A 10 -8.76 1.28 -11.09
CA GLY A 10 -7.48 0.96 -10.45
C GLY A 10 -6.28 1.06 -11.40
N LEU A 11 -6.45 0.64 -12.66
CA LEU A 11 -5.43 0.79 -13.70
C LEU A 11 -5.25 2.23 -14.17
N LEU A 12 -6.31 3.04 -14.23
CA LEU A 12 -6.21 4.45 -14.63
C LEU A 12 -5.63 5.32 -13.52
N SER A 13 -6.08 5.13 -12.27
CA SER A 13 -5.55 5.86 -11.11
C SER A 13 -4.13 5.43 -10.77
N GLY A 14 -3.87 4.11 -10.72
CA GLY A 14 -2.54 3.54 -10.49
C GLY A 14 -1.58 3.73 -11.67
N GLY A 15 -2.09 3.72 -12.91
CA GLY A 15 -1.30 3.95 -14.12
C GLY A 15 -0.89 5.41 -14.29
N MET A 16 -1.79 6.37 -14.03
CA MET A 16 -1.42 7.79 -14.06
C MET A 16 -0.47 8.18 -12.93
N SER A 17 -0.67 7.66 -11.71
CA SER A 17 0.29 7.89 -10.62
C SER A 17 1.63 7.21 -10.88
N GLN A 18 1.66 6.01 -11.48
CA GLN A 18 2.90 5.35 -11.90
C GLN A 18 3.66 6.12 -12.99
N LEU A 19 2.97 6.79 -13.91
CA LEU A 19 3.64 7.63 -14.92
C LEU A 19 4.31 8.86 -14.30
N GLN A 20 3.68 9.46 -13.28
CA GLN A 20 4.23 10.60 -12.57
C GLN A 20 5.40 10.20 -11.67
N ASP A 21 5.28 9.08 -10.95
CA ASP A 21 6.36 8.53 -10.14
C ASP A 21 7.53 8.02 -10.99
N THR A 22 7.26 7.48 -12.19
CA THR A 22 8.31 7.12 -13.16
C THR A 22 9.06 8.35 -13.66
N LYS A 23 8.37 9.46 -13.91
CA LYS A 23 9.01 10.74 -14.23
C LYS A 23 9.85 11.27 -13.07
N ASN A 24 9.35 11.17 -11.82
CA ASN A 24 10.09 11.62 -10.64
C ASN A 24 11.31 10.72 -10.32
N LEU A 25 11.23 9.41 -10.59
CA LEU A 25 12.34 8.45 -10.56
C LEU A 25 13.38 8.75 -11.65
N GLN A 26 12.94 9.05 -12.88
CA GLN A 26 13.82 9.46 -13.98
C GLN A 26 14.47 10.84 -13.76
N GLN A 27 13.83 11.72 -12.98
CA GLN A 27 14.35 13.02 -12.57
C GLN A 27 15.23 12.97 -11.31
N GLY A 28 15.42 11.80 -10.69
CA GLY A 28 16.28 11.61 -9.52
C GLY A 28 15.71 12.13 -8.19
N GLN A 29 14.43 12.48 -8.12
CA GLN A 29 13.78 13.05 -6.93
C GLN A 29 13.25 11.98 -5.95
N LEU A 30 13.22 10.73 -6.38
CA LEU A 30 12.83 9.56 -5.58
C LEU A 30 13.85 8.45 -5.79
N GLY A 31 14.55 8.05 -4.73
CA GLY A 31 15.43 6.89 -4.78
C GLY A 31 14.61 5.60 -4.95
N ARG A 32 15.11 4.61 -5.70
CA ARG A 32 14.44 3.30 -5.88
C ARG A 32 14.03 2.65 -4.55
N GLN A 33 14.84 2.85 -3.52
CA GLN A 33 14.60 2.40 -2.16
C GLN A 33 13.40 3.07 -1.49
N GLU A 34 13.26 4.39 -1.66
CA GLU A 34 12.14 5.18 -1.15
C GLU A 34 10.83 4.79 -1.87
N PHE A 35 10.90 4.54 -3.18
CA PHE A 35 9.76 4.03 -3.95
C PHE A 35 9.30 2.65 -3.46
N THR A 36 10.23 1.72 -3.24
CA THR A 36 9.89 0.39 -2.70
C THR A 36 9.28 0.51 -1.30
N ALA A 37 9.84 1.35 -0.43
CA ALA A 37 9.30 1.54 0.91
C ALA A 37 7.85 2.07 0.88
N ARG A 38 7.57 3.09 0.07
CA ARG A 38 6.22 3.65 -0.10
C ARG A 38 5.24 2.64 -0.71
N THR A 39 5.70 1.84 -1.66
CA THR A 39 4.86 0.80 -2.27
C THR A 39 4.43 -0.23 -1.23
N VAL A 40 5.37 -0.71 -0.41
CA VAL A 40 5.10 -1.68 0.64
C VAL A 40 4.18 -1.09 1.72
N GLU A 41 4.41 0.17 2.12
CA GLU A 41 3.53 0.92 3.01
C GLU A 41 2.10 1.02 2.48
N ASN A 42 1.92 1.39 1.22
CA ASN A 42 0.60 1.54 0.62
C ASN A 42 -0.14 0.20 0.50
N VAL A 43 0.55 -0.86 0.06
CA VAL A 43 -0.06 -2.18 -0.10
C VAL A 43 -0.51 -2.73 1.25
N THR A 44 0.35 -2.66 2.26
CA THR A 44 0.01 -3.13 3.61
C THR A 44 -1.05 -2.27 4.28
N GLY A 45 -1.06 -0.95 4.05
CA GLY A 45 -2.15 -0.05 4.45
C GLY A 45 -3.49 -0.49 3.87
N ALA A 46 -3.55 -0.75 2.56
CA ALA A 46 -4.77 -1.22 1.90
C ALA A 46 -5.23 -2.59 2.43
N VAL A 47 -4.32 -3.54 2.64
CA VAL A 47 -4.63 -4.83 3.26
C VAL A 47 -5.17 -4.64 4.68
N GLY A 48 -4.55 -3.75 5.45
CA GLY A 48 -5.00 -3.37 6.78
C GLY A 48 -6.42 -2.84 6.78
N VAL A 49 -6.75 -1.90 5.88
CA VAL A 49 -8.12 -1.36 5.72
C VAL A 49 -9.11 -2.48 5.41
N MET A 50 -8.83 -3.34 4.44
CA MET A 50 -9.75 -4.42 4.05
C MET A 50 -10.04 -5.34 5.23
N ALA A 51 -8.99 -5.84 5.89
CA ALA A 51 -9.14 -6.70 7.06
C ALA A 51 -9.87 -5.98 8.20
N GLY A 52 -9.51 -4.73 8.46
CA GLY A 52 -10.13 -3.90 9.47
C GLY A 52 -11.63 -3.70 9.24
N VAL A 53 -12.04 -3.37 8.02
CA VAL A 53 -13.47 -3.22 7.65
C VAL A 53 -14.21 -4.53 7.86
N GLU A 54 -13.67 -5.65 7.40
CA GLU A 54 -14.33 -6.96 7.49
C GLU A 54 -14.49 -7.40 8.96
N TYR A 55 -13.40 -7.47 9.72
CA TYR A 55 -13.45 -7.88 11.12
C TYR A 55 -14.23 -6.88 11.98
N GLY A 56 -14.08 -5.59 11.72
CA GLY A 56 -14.85 -4.54 12.39
C GLY A 56 -16.35 -4.71 12.15
N ALA A 57 -16.77 -4.95 10.91
CA ALA A 57 -18.18 -5.18 10.57
C ALA A 57 -18.74 -6.41 11.29
N VAL A 58 -17.99 -7.53 11.31
CA VAL A 58 -18.40 -8.77 11.98
C VAL A 58 -18.56 -8.56 13.48
N LEU A 59 -17.56 -7.98 14.15
CA LEU A 59 -17.58 -7.71 15.59
C LEU A 59 -18.71 -6.73 15.95
N GLY A 60 -18.85 -5.66 15.18
CA GLY A 60 -19.90 -4.68 15.39
C GLY A 60 -21.30 -5.28 15.20
N SER A 61 -21.49 -6.13 14.19
CA SER A 61 -22.77 -6.84 13.95
C SER A 61 -23.15 -7.74 15.11
N ALA A 62 -22.16 -8.41 15.73
CA ALA A 62 -22.38 -9.27 16.88
C ALA A 62 -22.84 -8.49 18.13
N LEU A 63 -22.42 -7.23 18.26
CA LEU A 63 -22.82 -6.35 19.36
C LEU A 63 -24.19 -5.70 19.12
N LEU A 64 -24.38 -5.14 17.92
CA LEU A 64 -25.62 -4.47 17.53
C LEU A 64 -25.85 -4.62 16.02
N PRO A 65 -26.76 -5.50 15.57
CA PRO A 65 -27.02 -5.70 14.15
C PRO A 65 -27.38 -4.39 13.41
N GLY A 66 -26.85 -4.22 12.21
CA GLY A 66 -27.07 -3.02 11.38
C GLY A 66 -26.18 -1.85 11.79
N VAL A 67 -26.49 -1.19 12.92
CA VAL A 67 -25.72 -0.02 13.37
C VAL A 67 -24.29 -0.39 13.75
N GLY A 68 -24.12 -1.46 14.52
CA GLY A 68 -22.82 -1.96 14.91
C GLY A 68 -22.00 -2.40 13.69
N THR A 69 -22.62 -2.98 12.65
CA THR A 69 -21.94 -3.30 11.39
C THR A 69 -21.24 -2.07 10.78
N VAL A 70 -21.96 -0.95 10.68
CA VAL A 70 -21.44 0.29 10.08
C VAL A 70 -20.37 0.93 10.95
N VAL A 71 -20.62 1.03 12.26
CA VAL A 71 -19.66 1.62 13.22
C VAL A 71 -18.40 0.77 13.29
N GLY A 72 -18.56 -0.55 13.41
CA GLY A 72 -17.47 -1.51 13.47
C GLY A 72 -16.63 -1.50 12.20
N ALA A 73 -17.25 -1.52 11.01
CA ALA A 73 -16.55 -1.41 9.73
C ALA A 73 -15.71 -0.12 9.64
N THR A 74 -16.27 1.00 10.07
CA THR A 74 -15.61 2.31 10.02
C THR A 74 -14.39 2.36 10.95
N LEU A 75 -14.58 1.97 12.21
CA LEU A 75 -13.52 1.95 13.22
C LEU A 75 -12.43 0.93 12.86
N GLY A 76 -12.85 -0.25 12.42
CA GLY A 76 -11.97 -1.31 11.98
C GLY A 76 -11.12 -0.89 10.79
N GLY A 77 -11.71 -0.27 9.76
CA GLY A 77 -10.98 0.26 8.60
C GLY A 77 -9.94 1.31 8.97
N PHE A 78 -10.28 2.24 9.87
CA PHE A 78 -9.34 3.25 10.37
C PHE A 78 -8.18 2.66 11.17
N LEU A 79 -8.46 1.69 12.05
CA LEU A 79 -7.41 0.96 12.78
C LEU A 79 -6.54 0.15 11.83
N GLY A 80 -7.18 -0.52 10.87
CA GLY A 80 -6.55 -1.28 9.81
C GLY A 80 -5.56 -0.46 8.99
N ASP A 81 -5.95 0.73 8.52
CA ASP A 81 -5.07 1.66 7.81
C ASP A 81 -3.82 2.01 8.62
N ARG A 82 -4.01 2.39 9.89
CA ARG A 82 -2.92 2.75 10.78
C ARG A 82 -1.95 1.60 10.98
N VAL A 83 -2.46 0.42 11.32
CA VAL A 83 -1.64 -0.77 11.56
C VAL A 83 -0.93 -1.18 10.28
N GLY A 84 -1.66 -1.23 9.16
CA GLY A 84 -1.12 -1.58 7.85
C GLY A 84 0.05 -0.68 7.45
N ARG A 85 -0.12 0.64 7.52
CA ARG A 85 0.97 1.59 7.21
C ARG A 85 2.17 1.47 8.14
N ILE A 86 1.96 1.26 9.45
CA ILE A 86 3.07 1.04 10.39
C ILE A 86 3.86 -0.21 9.99
N VAL A 87 3.17 -1.31 9.73
CA VAL A 87 3.80 -2.58 9.32
C VAL A 87 4.53 -2.41 8.00
N GLY A 88 3.94 -1.74 7.01
CA GLY A 88 4.56 -1.52 5.72
C GLY A 88 5.72 -0.55 5.73
N GLY A 89 5.65 0.52 6.52
CA GLY A 89 6.77 1.43 6.71
C GLY A 89 7.96 0.71 7.33
N GLN A 90 7.72 -0.14 8.34
CA GLN A 90 8.76 -1.00 8.92
C GLN A 90 9.31 -1.98 7.89
N ALA A 91 8.44 -2.70 7.16
CA ALA A 91 8.86 -3.64 6.13
C ALA A 91 9.66 -2.95 5.01
N GLY A 92 9.21 -1.79 4.54
CA GLY A 92 9.89 -0.94 3.58
C GLY A 92 11.28 -0.52 4.05
N SER A 93 11.41 -0.12 5.32
CA SER A 93 12.70 0.25 5.91
C SER A 93 13.66 -0.94 6.01
N MET A 94 13.15 -2.14 6.30
CA MET A 94 13.95 -3.37 6.34
C MET A 94 14.42 -3.79 4.95
N ILE A 95 13.55 -3.69 3.94
CA ILE A 95 13.89 -3.96 2.54
C ILE A 95 14.97 -2.98 2.09
N ASN A 96 14.79 -1.68 2.37
CA ASN A 96 15.77 -0.65 2.04
C ASN A 96 17.15 -0.94 2.66
N ARG A 97 17.18 -1.35 3.94
CA ARG A 97 18.41 -1.66 4.65
C ARG A 97 19.08 -2.97 4.19
N SER A 98 18.38 -3.84 3.46
CA SER A 98 18.92 -5.12 3.02
C SER A 98 19.97 -4.94 1.91
N GLN A 99 21.17 -5.51 2.10
CA GLN A 99 22.26 -5.44 1.10
C GLN A 99 21.90 -6.06 -0.26
N LEU A 100 20.85 -6.87 -0.33
CA LEU A 100 20.33 -7.46 -1.57
C LEU A 100 19.78 -6.39 -2.52
N VAL A 101 19.09 -5.37 -1.99
CA VAL A 101 18.62 -4.25 -2.82
C VAL A 101 19.80 -3.47 -3.39
N ASN A 102 20.84 -3.25 -2.60
CA ASN A 102 22.05 -2.56 -3.05
C ASN A 102 22.80 -3.36 -4.12
N LYS A 103 22.95 -4.68 -3.94
CA LYS A 103 23.60 -5.58 -4.92
C LYS A 103 22.89 -5.66 -6.27
N VAL A 104 21.57 -5.50 -6.30
CA VAL A 104 20.79 -5.50 -7.56
C VAL A 104 20.71 -4.11 -8.18
N ALA A 105 20.77 -3.05 -7.37
CA ALA A 105 20.68 -1.67 -7.85
C ALA A 105 21.97 -1.17 -8.52
N GLU A 106 23.15 -1.58 -8.02
CA GLU A 106 24.46 -1.17 -8.55
C GLU A 106 24.73 -1.54 -10.03
N PRO A 107 24.55 -2.80 -10.49
CA PRO A 107 24.90 -3.17 -11.87
C PRO A 107 24.05 -2.45 -12.94
N ILE A 108 22.86 -1.94 -12.57
CA ILE A 108 22.02 -1.14 -13.47
C ILE A 108 22.55 0.29 -13.61
N LYS A 109 23.25 0.80 -12.59
CA LYS A 109 23.80 2.16 -12.60
C LYS A 109 25.04 2.28 -13.49
N GLU A 110 25.86 1.22 -13.56
CA GLU A 110 27.01 1.14 -14.46
C GLU A 110 26.60 0.90 -15.93
N ALA A 111 25.49 0.20 -16.18
CA ALA A 111 25.02 -0.07 -17.55
C ALA A 111 24.36 1.15 -18.26
N VAL A 112 24.16 2.25 -17.55
CA VAL A 112 23.47 3.46 -18.04
C VAL A 112 24.37 4.70 -18.03
N GLN A 113 25.63 4.57 -17.59
CA GLN A 113 26.69 5.56 -17.79
C GLN A 113 27.50 5.22 -19.04
#